data_AF-A0A1G8K1D4-F1
#
_entry.id   AF-A0A1G8K1D4-F1
#
_cell.length_a   1.000
_cell.length_b   1.000
_cell.length_c   1.000
_cell.angle_alpha   90.00
_cell.angle_beta   90.00
_cell.angle_gamma   90.00
#
_symmetry.space_group_name_H-M   'P 1'
#
loop_
_entity.id
_entity.type
_entity.pdbx_description
1 polymer ?
#
loop_
_entity_poly.entity_id
_entity_poly.type
_entity_poly.pdbx_seq_one_letter_code
_entity_poly.pdbx_strand_id
1 'polypeptide(L)' 'MLSRLFREACPVCKKTLTAKSMPAGAVTKYCQDGHYQKEFHPSMETYVETTKHETFSSIQAK' A
#
# COMPACT_ATOMS: atom_id res chain seq x y z
N MET A 1 -18.14 8.08 -11.30
CA MET A 1 -17.44 8.39 -10.04
C MET A 1 -16.72 7.15 -9.48
N LEU A 2 -15.66 6.67 -10.14
CA LEU A 2 -14.86 5.52 -9.64
C LEU A 2 -13.33 5.74 -9.68
N SER A 3 -12.87 6.90 -10.14
CA SER A 3 -11.44 7.19 -10.36
C SER A 3 -10.63 7.50 -9.09
N ARG A 4 -11.22 7.40 -7.89
CA ARG A 4 -10.55 7.68 -6.61
C ARG A 4 -10.08 6.43 -5.84
N LEU A 5 -10.40 5.23 -6.34
CA LEU A 5 -10.06 3.95 -5.67
C LEU A 5 -8.63 3.47 -6.02
N PHE A 6 -8.06 3.97 -7.11
CA PHE A 6 -6.65 3.77 -7.46
C PHE A 6 -5.87 5.04 -7.17
N ARG A 7 -5.86 5.50 -5.91
CA ARG A 7 -4.95 6.58 -5.52
C ARG A 7 -3.52 6.06 -5.63
N GLU A 8 -2.91 6.33 -6.78
CA GLU A 8 -1.48 6.18 -7.01
C GLU A 8 -0.67 7.28 -6.31
N ALA A 9 -1.29 8.03 -5.40
CA ALA A 9 -0.68 9.10 -4.63
C ALA A 9 -0.85 8.85 -3.14
N CYS A 10 0.18 9.18 -2.37
CA CYS A 10 0.17 9.11 -0.92
C CYS A 10 -0.94 10.02 -0.36
N PRO A 11 -1.79 9.52 0.56
CA PRO A 11 -2.85 10.32 1.16
C PRO A 11 -2.30 11.49 2.01
N VAL A 12 -1.07 11.35 2.53
CA VAL A 12 -0.39 12.34 3.40
C VAL A 12 0.30 13.41 2.56
N CYS A 13 1.37 13.06 1.85
CA CYS A 13 2.17 14.03 1.12
C CYS A 13 1.68 14.32 -0.30
N LYS A 14 0.61 13.65 -0.76
CA LYS A 14 0.05 13.75 -2.12
C LYS A 14 1.04 13.39 -3.26
N LYS A 15 2.25 12.93 -2.93
CA LYS A 15 3.25 12.47 -3.91
C LYS A 15 2.86 11.11 -4.51
N THR A 16 3.28 10.87 -5.74
CA THR A 16 3.08 9.59 -6.44
C THR A 16 3.77 8.44 -5.69
N LEU A 17 3.09 7.30 -5.60
CA LEU A 17 3.59 6.08 -4.99
C LEU A 17 4.50 5.34 -5.97
N THR A 18 5.63 4.86 -5.48
CA THR A 18 6.57 4.03 -6.25
C THR A 18 6.12 2.58 -6.19
N ALA A 19 6.01 1.91 -7.33
CA ALA A 19 5.70 0.48 -7.40
C ALA A 19 6.97 -0.37 -7.37
N LYS A 20 6.96 -1.46 -6.60
CA LYS A 20 8.00 -2.48 -6.58
C LYS A 20 7.35 -3.86 -6.69
N SER A 21 7.80 -4.65 -7.66
CA SER A 21 7.43 -6.06 -7.79
C SER A 21 8.32 -6.91 -6.90
N MET A 22 7.70 -7.78 -6.10
CA MET A 22 8.36 -8.77 -5.27
C MET A 22 8.44 -10.12 -6.00
N PRO A 23 9.45 -10.97 -5.69
CA PRO A 23 9.68 -12.24 -6.37
C PRO A 23 8.50 -13.24 -6.30
N ALA A 24 7.55 -13.05 -5.38
CA ALA A 24 6.32 -13.84 -5.27
C ALA A 24 5.15 -13.33 -6.14
N GLY A 25 5.41 -12.42 -7.10
CA GLY A 25 4.37 -11.79 -7.92
C GLY A 25 3.55 -10.72 -7.19
N ALA A 26 3.85 -10.46 -5.92
CA ALA A 26 3.25 -9.37 -5.17
C ALA A 26 3.72 -8.01 -5.71
N VAL A 27 2.81 -7.03 -5.76
CA VAL A 27 3.09 -5.66 -6.20
C VAL A 27 2.88 -4.72 -5.02
N THR A 28 3.94 -4.05 -4.61
CA THR A 28 3.91 -3.14 -3.47
C THR A 28 4.11 -1.71 -3.95
N LYS A 29 3.09 -0.86 -3.81
CA LYS A 29 3.18 0.59 -4.05
C LYS A 29 3.46 1.31 -2.73
N TYR A 30 4.51 2.12 -2.64
CA TYR A 30 4.89 2.80 -1.40
C TYR A 30 5.26 4.26 -1.62
N CYS A 31 5.06 5.07 -0.59
CA CYS A 31 5.53 6.44 -0.51
C CYS A 31 7.01 6.43 -0.14
N GLN A 32 7.84 7.19 -0.87
CA GLN A 32 9.28 7.29 -0.57
C GLN A 32 9.56 7.88 0.82
N ASP A 33 8.73 8.82 1.30
CA ASP A 33 8.77 9.32 2.68
C ASP A 33 8.23 8.32 3.72
N GLY A 34 7.79 7.12 3.32
CA GLY A 34 7.36 6.06 4.24
C GLY A 34 5.95 6.21 4.84
N HIS A 35 5.18 7.23 4.47
CA HIS A 35 3.86 7.50 5.04
C HIS A 35 2.76 6.49 4.68
N TYR A 36 2.86 5.84 3.51
CA TYR A 36 1.82 4.95 3.01
C TYR A 36 2.41 3.85 2.13
N GLN A 37 1.85 2.66 2.22
CA GLN A 37 2.19 1.49 1.44
C GLN A 37 0.94 0.66 1.14
N LYS A 38 0.89 0.08 -0.05
CA LYS A 38 -0.21 -0.68 -0.65
C LYS A 38 0.39 -1.93 -1.25
N GLU A 39 0.18 -3.09 -0.66
CA GLU A 39 0.70 -4.37 -1.13
C GLU A 39 -0.43 -5.22 -1.71
N PHE A 40 -0.24 -5.70 -2.93
CA PHE A 40 -1.20 -6.54 -3.64
C PHE A 40 -0.60 -7.92 -3.86
N HIS A 41 -1.26 -8.95 -3.35
CA HIS A 41 -0.85 -10.35 -3.51
C HIS A 41 -1.82 -11.04 -4.47
N PRO A 42 -1.51 -11.10 -5.79
CA PRO A 42 -2.40 -11.71 -6.77
C PRO A 42 -2.65 -13.20 -6.48
N SER A 43 -1.67 -13.91 -5.93
CA SER A 43 -1.78 -15.32 -5.55
C SER A 43 -2.76 -15.58 -4.41
N MET A 44 -3.07 -14.57 -3.59
CA MET A 44 -3.99 -14.67 -2.46
C MET A 44 -5.25 -13.83 -2.69
N GLU A 45 -5.39 -13.20 -3.86
CA GLU A 45 -6.43 -12.20 -4.17
C GLU A 45 -6.62 -11.14 -3.07
N THR A 46 -5.55 -10.87 -2.33
CA THR A 46 -5.59 -10.07 -1.10
C THR A 46 -4.85 -8.76 -1.29
N TYR A 47 -5.35 -7.74 -0.61
CA TYR A 47 -4.82 -6.38 -0.66
C TYR A 47 -4.59 -5.83 0.76
N VAL A 48 -3.37 -5.33 1.01
CA VAL A 48 -2.95 -4.81 2.31
C VAL A 48 -2.59 -3.34 2.19
N GLU A 49 -3.20 -2.50 3.03
CA GLU A 49 -2.91 -1.07 3.14
C GLU A 49 -2.26 -0.76 4.47
N THR A 50 -1.17 -0.03 4.43
CA THR A 50 -0.50 0.46 5.63
C THR A 50 -0.33 1.95 5.51
N THR A 51 -1.04 2.69 6.35
CA THR A 51 -0.85 4.14 6.49
C THR A 51 -0.08 4.35 7.78
N LYS A 52 1.17 4.82 7.70
CA LYS A 52 1.96 5.17 8.87
C LYS A 52 1.55 6.57 9.31
N HIS A 53 0.42 6.66 10.01
CA HIS A 53 0.30 7.58 11.13
C HIS A 53 0.89 6.84 12.32
N GLU A 54 1.71 7.50 13.13
CA GLU A 54 2.46 6.87 14.23
C GLU A 54 1.55 6.10 15.21
N THR A 55 1.23 4.84 14.92
CA THR A 55 0.80 3.84 15.90
C THR A 55 0.94 2.45 15.27
N PHE A 56 1.98 1.75 15.69
CA PHE A 56 2.21 0.36 15.38
C PHE A 56 1.11 -0.47 16.06
N SER A 57 0.15 -1.00 15.29
CA SER A 57 -0.72 -2.06 15.79
C SER A 57 -0.77 -3.17 14.73
N SER A 58 0.09 -4.16 14.95
CA SER A 58 0.07 -5.43 14.21
C SER A 58 -1.16 -6.20 14.65
N ILE A 59 -2.18 -6.30 13.80
CA ILE A 59 -3.28 -7.24 14.00
C ILE A 59 -2.96 -8.51 13.21
N GLN A 60 -2.53 -9.56 13.92
CA GLN A 60 -2.59 -10.92 13.41
C GLN A 60 -4.05 -11.37 13.46
N ALA A 61 -4.62 -11.74 12.31
CA ALA A 61 -5.85 -12.50 12.26
C ALA A 61 -5.53 -13.94 12.69
N LYS A 62 -6.14 -14.37 13.79
CA LYS A 62 -6.09 -15.74 14.32
C LYS A 62 -7.38 -16.46 13.96
#